data_AF-A0A419E7X5-F1
#
_entry.id   AF-A0A419E7X5-F1
#
_cell.length_a   1.000
_cell.length_b   1.000
_cell.length_c   1.000
_cell.angle_alpha   90.00
_cell.angle_beta   90.00
_cell.angle_gamma   90.00
#
_symmetry.space_group_name_H-M   'P 1'
#
loop_
_entity.id
_entity.type
_entity.pdbx_description
1 polymer ?
#
loop_
_entity_poly.entity_id
_entity_poly.type
_entity_poly.pdbx_seq_one_letter_code
_entity_poly.pdbx_strand_id
1 'polypeptide(L)'
;MQHKKAALYFLVAGLAVVIATSIFLATASPAQAQCGSQASSCKNCHEVQGQDPVNADGTGWHQSHAFGDFCYICHAGNNQAKDKTAAHEGMVAPLSDINAACQQCHVADLDARAKIYADALGVEIGSGTAAPAAGGSDAAAPVSAESAPVASSTCNEIVVDDPNTINYAQSYDEIVLGKKPTNWGNMILMGMIGLLVVGGGGFVVTREKLVNVKFGDTRKVEDEYPADVVEMLPRIAGLKAGARKSLKNVLENKKADKVLDLMDAVVKKDEE
;
A
#
# COMPACT_ATOMS: atom_id res chain seq x y z
N MET A 1 30.78 -7.12 -28.98
CA MET A 1 30.98 -7.45 -27.54
C MET A 1 30.52 -6.34 -26.59
N GLN A 2 30.57 -5.05 -26.97
CA GLN A 2 30.15 -3.94 -26.11
C GLN A 2 28.66 -3.96 -25.71
N HIS A 3 27.75 -4.31 -26.62
CA HIS A 3 26.32 -4.39 -26.31
C HIS A 3 25.95 -5.48 -25.29
N LYS A 4 26.72 -6.59 -25.24
CA LYS A 4 26.52 -7.65 -24.24
C LYS A 4 26.93 -7.19 -22.84
N LYS A 5 27.97 -6.36 -22.74
CA LYS A 5 28.40 -5.75 -21.48
C LYS A 5 27.39 -4.71 -20.99
N ALA A 6 26.87 -3.87 -21.90
CA ALA A 6 25.84 -2.90 -21.57
C ALA A 6 24.55 -3.56 -21.04
N ALA A 7 24.08 -4.62 -21.71
CA ALA A 7 22.90 -5.38 -21.25
C ALA A 7 23.10 -5.99 -19.85
N LEU A 8 24.30 -6.53 -19.57
CA LEU A 8 24.65 -7.06 -18.25
C LEU A 8 24.60 -5.97 -17.18
N TYR A 9 25.16 -4.77 -17.45
CA TYR A 9 25.15 -3.66 -16.49
C TYR A 9 23.74 -3.16 -16.18
N PHE A 10 22.85 -3.06 -17.18
CA PHE A 10 21.45 -2.68 -16.95
C PHE A 10 20.70 -3.72 -16.13
N LEU A 11 20.94 -5.01 -16.35
CA LEU A 11 20.31 -6.09 -15.60
C LEU A 11 20.75 -6.07 -14.13
N VAL A 12 22.05 -5.89 -13.86
CA VAL A 12 22.58 -5.80 -12.50
C VAL A 12 22.09 -4.53 -11.78
N ALA A 13 22.04 -3.38 -12.47
CA ALA A 13 21.53 -2.13 -11.91
C ALA A 13 20.03 -2.24 -11.56
N GLY A 14 19.23 -2.83 -12.45
CA GLY A 14 17.80 -3.07 -12.19
C GLY A 14 17.58 -3.99 -10.99
N LEU A 15 18.34 -5.09 -10.89
CA LEU A 15 18.27 -5.99 -9.74
C LEU A 15 18.65 -5.29 -8.43
N ALA A 16 19.70 -4.46 -8.45
CA ALA A 16 20.14 -3.71 -7.28
C ALA A 16 19.08 -2.71 -6.79
N VAL A 17 18.38 -2.02 -7.71
CA VAL A 17 17.28 -1.11 -7.35
C VAL A 17 16.12 -1.88 -6.73
N VAL A 18 15.73 -3.03 -7.30
CA VAL A 18 14.65 -3.86 -6.74
C VAL A 18 15.02 -4.33 -5.33
N ILE A 19 16.22 -4.86 -5.13
CA ILE A 19 16.68 -5.32 -3.81
C ILE A 19 16.71 -4.18 -2.80
N ALA A 20 17.28 -3.02 -3.17
CA ALA A 20 17.34 -1.86 -2.28
C ALA A 20 15.93 -1.38 -1.90
N THR A 21 15.02 -1.34 -2.87
CA THR A 21 13.62 -0.95 -2.65
C THR A 21 12.90 -1.95 -1.74
N SER A 22 13.08 -3.26 -1.98
CA SER A 22 12.51 -4.31 -1.13
C SER A 22 13.02 -4.25 0.30
N ILE A 23 14.31 -3.99 0.51
CA ILE A 23 14.89 -3.80 1.84
C ILE A 23 14.27 -2.56 2.50
N PHE A 24 14.18 -1.45 1.78
CA PHE A 24 13.64 -0.20 2.31
C PHE A 24 12.16 -0.30 2.70
N LEU A 25 11.34 -0.98 1.89
CA LEU A 25 9.94 -1.25 2.22
C LEU A 25 9.79 -2.28 3.35
N ALA A 26 10.68 -3.28 3.44
CA ALA A 26 10.64 -4.26 4.53
C ALA A 26 11.03 -3.66 5.88
N THR A 27 11.81 -2.58 5.89
CA THR A 27 12.19 -1.84 7.11
C THR A 27 11.39 -0.56 7.30
N ALA A 28 10.41 -0.27 6.45
CA ALA A 28 9.53 0.87 6.65
C ALA A 28 8.72 0.62 7.93
N SER A 29 9.06 1.35 8.99
CA SER A 29 8.25 1.36 10.19
C SER A 29 6.94 2.10 9.88
N PRO A 30 5.78 1.61 10.36
CA PRO A 30 4.54 2.36 10.22
C PRO A 30 4.73 3.73 10.87
N ALA A 31 4.38 4.79 10.14
CA ALA A 31 4.36 6.14 10.69
C ALA A 31 3.26 6.19 11.76
N GLN A 32 3.65 6.23 13.04
CA GLN A 32 2.77 6.39 14.20
C GLN A 32 2.25 7.85 14.31
N ALA A 33 1.78 8.43 13.21
CA ALA A 33 1.31 9.82 13.16
C ALA A 33 -0.21 9.95 13.27
N GLN A 34 -0.95 8.83 13.29
CA GLN A 34 -2.35 8.80 13.63
C GLN A 34 -2.47 8.07 14.96
N CYS A 35 -2.60 8.82 16.05
CA CYS A 35 -3.24 8.25 17.22
C CYS A 35 -4.58 7.67 16.73
N GLY A 36 -4.78 6.35 16.89
CA GLY A 36 -6.07 5.69 16.62
C GLY A 36 -7.19 6.15 17.58
N SER A 37 -7.06 7.35 18.14
CA SER A 37 -7.97 8.02 19.05
C SER A 37 -9.12 8.70 18.30
N GLN A 38 -9.40 8.34 17.05
CA GLN A 38 -10.53 8.91 16.31
C GLN A 38 -11.75 7.98 16.31
N ALA A 39 -11.62 6.76 16.83
CA ALA A 39 -12.70 5.78 16.86
C ALA A 39 -12.72 5.02 18.21
N SER A 40 -13.39 5.59 19.20
CA SER A 40 -13.86 4.87 20.38
C SER A 40 -15.33 4.48 20.22
N SER A 41 -15.70 3.37 20.85
CA SER A 41 -17.10 3.00 21.02
C SER A 41 -17.86 4.00 21.90
N CYS A 42 -17.18 4.72 22.79
CA CYS A 42 -17.78 5.72 23.67
C CYS A 42 -18.43 6.84 22.85
N LYS A 43 -17.67 7.52 21.98
CA LYS A 43 -18.20 8.63 21.16
C LYS A 43 -19.24 8.17 20.14
N ASN A 44 -19.10 6.95 19.60
CA ASN A 44 -20.12 6.41 18.72
C ASN A 44 -21.48 6.27 19.42
N CYS A 45 -21.52 5.74 20.65
CA CYS A 45 -22.77 5.59 21.40
C CYS A 45 -23.28 6.92 21.98
N HIS A 46 -22.40 7.70 22.61
CA HIS A 46 -22.78 8.90 23.35
C HIS A 46 -23.06 10.09 22.43
N GLU A 47 -22.23 10.30 21.39
CA GLU A 47 -22.27 11.51 20.57
C GLU A 47 -22.93 11.27 19.22
N VAL A 48 -22.55 10.20 18.50
CA VAL A 48 -23.08 9.93 17.15
C VAL A 48 -24.50 9.38 17.24
N GLN A 49 -24.73 8.41 18.11
CA GLN A 49 -26.08 7.86 18.35
C GLN A 49 -26.89 8.70 19.34
N GLY A 50 -26.26 9.66 20.03
CA GLY A 50 -26.94 10.59 20.93
C GLY A 50 -27.56 9.93 22.17
N GLN A 51 -27.01 8.79 22.64
CA GLN A 51 -27.58 8.10 23.79
C GLN A 51 -27.42 8.90 25.10
N ASP A 52 -26.30 9.63 25.21
CA ASP A 52 -26.01 10.54 26.32
C ASP A 52 -24.88 11.49 25.87
N PRO A 53 -25.22 12.51 25.06
CA PRO A 53 -24.25 13.39 24.43
C PRO A 53 -23.73 14.42 25.43
N VAL A 54 -22.41 14.50 25.57
CA VAL A 54 -21.74 15.32 26.58
C VAL A 54 -20.82 16.39 25.98
N ASN A 55 -20.42 16.28 24.71
CA ASN A 55 -19.59 17.30 24.08
C ASN A 55 -20.27 18.68 23.95
N ALA A 56 -21.61 18.70 23.97
CA ALA A 56 -22.43 19.89 23.87
C ALA A 56 -23.31 20.13 25.11
N ASP A 57 -22.97 19.54 26.26
CA ASP A 57 -23.74 19.63 27.51
C ASP A 57 -23.71 21.03 28.17
N GLY A 58 -22.94 21.97 27.62
CA GLY A 58 -22.80 23.34 28.13
C GLY A 58 -21.94 23.46 29.40
N THR A 59 -21.42 22.37 29.94
CA THR A 59 -20.55 22.37 31.12
C THR A 59 -19.13 22.83 30.79
N GLY A 60 -18.73 22.71 29.52
CA GLY A 60 -17.39 23.06 29.04
C GLY A 60 -16.30 22.05 29.42
N TRP A 61 -16.55 21.12 30.33
CA TRP A 61 -15.50 20.24 30.86
C TRP A 61 -15.08 19.17 29.84
N HIS A 62 -16.02 18.65 29.04
CA HIS A 62 -15.73 17.67 27.99
C HIS A 62 -15.03 18.26 26.75
N GLN A 63 -15.04 19.58 26.56
CA GLN A 63 -14.64 20.20 25.30
C GLN A 63 -13.15 20.04 24.99
N SER A 64 -12.29 20.14 26.00
CA SER A 64 -10.83 20.22 25.81
C SER A 64 -10.22 18.96 25.19
N HIS A 65 -10.85 17.79 25.36
CA HIS A 65 -10.36 16.51 24.86
C HIS A 65 -11.37 15.76 23.97
N ALA A 66 -12.56 16.34 23.74
CA ALA A 66 -13.58 15.81 22.83
C ALA A 66 -13.08 15.62 21.39
N PHE A 67 -12.07 16.39 20.97
CA PHE A 67 -11.53 16.34 19.62
C PHE A 67 -10.86 15.00 19.29
N GLY A 68 -10.30 14.31 20.29
CA GLY A 68 -9.50 13.10 20.11
C GLY A 68 -10.10 11.87 20.80
N ASP A 69 -11.41 11.86 21.03
CA ASP A 69 -12.13 10.68 21.54
C ASP A 69 -11.51 10.04 22.80
N PHE A 70 -11.08 10.90 23.72
CA PHE A 70 -10.34 10.52 24.91
C PHE A 70 -11.23 10.24 26.13
N CYS A 71 -12.50 9.88 25.92
CA CYS A 71 -13.46 9.62 27.01
C CYS A 71 -12.88 8.61 28.01
N TYR A 72 -12.29 7.53 27.50
CA TYR A 72 -11.70 6.45 28.30
C TYR A 72 -10.45 6.86 29.09
N ILE A 73 -9.80 7.96 28.72
CA ILE A 73 -8.62 8.43 29.44
C ILE A 73 -9.06 9.00 30.80
N CYS A 74 -10.18 9.72 30.84
CA CYS A 74 -10.73 10.27 32.07
C CYS A 74 -11.62 9.26 32.82
N HIS A 75 -12.32 8.41 32.10
CA HIS A 75 -13.33 7.51 32.66
C HIS A 75 -12.93 6.03 32.71
N ALA A 76 -11.73 5.66 32.25
CA ALA A 76 -11.34 4.28 32.02
C ALA A 76 -12.34 3.54 31.10
N GLY A 77 -12.51 2.23 31.30
CA GLY A 77 -13.35 1.39 30.45
C GLY A 77 -12.67 0.92 29.16
N ASN A 78 -13.39 0.11 28.40
CA ASN A 78 -12.90 -0.48 27.16
C ASN A 78 -13.45 0.28 25.94
N ASN A 79 -12.66 1.22 25.45
CA ASN A 79 -12.98 2.07 24.32
C ASN A 79 -13.10 1.35 22.97
N GLN A 80 -12.77 0.05 22.91
CA GLN A 80 -12.88 -0.79 21.72
C GLN A 80 -14.06 -1.77 21.78
N ALA A 81 -14.70 -1.92 22.95
CA ALA A 81 -15.81 -2.84 23.10
C ALA A 81 -17.07 -2.32 22.41
N LYS A 82 -17.72 -3.18 21.63
CA LYS A 82 -18.99 -2.88 20.94
C LYS A 82 -20.22 -3.11 21.82
N ASP A 83 -20.06 -3.88 22.90
CA ASP A 83 -21.09 -4.11 23.90
C ASP A 83 -20.98 -3.08 25.02
N LYS A 84 -22.12 -2.53 25.46
CA LYS A 84 -22.18 -1.50 26.50
C LYS A 84 -21.59 -1.99 27.83
N THR A 85 -21.87 -3.23 28.22
CA THR A 85 -21.40 -3.77 29.49
C THR A 85 -19.89 -3.93 29.46
N ALA A 86 -19.36 -4.52 28.39
CA ALA A 86 -17.91 -4.68 28.20
C ALA A 86 -17.19 -3.32 28.05
N ALA A 87 -17.82 -2.32 27.43
CA ALA A 87 -17.27 -0.97 27.31
C ALA A 87 -17.18 -0.26 28.66
N HIS A 88 -18.15 -0.49 29.54
CA HIS A 88 -18.22 0.14 30.86
C HIS A 88 -17.51 -0.65 31.96
N GLU A 89 -17.01 -1.84 31.67
CA GLU A 89 -16.27 -2.65 32.63
C GLU A 89 -15.00 -1.92 33.08
N GLY A 90 -14.86 -1.73 34.39
CA GLY A 90 -13.70 -1.03 34.97
C GLY A 90 -13.69 0.48 34.77
N MET A 91 -14.82 1.09 34.36
CA MET A 91 -14.94 2.55 34.36
C MET A 91 -14.80 3.11 35.78
N VAL A 92 -14.23 4.31 35.84
CA VAL A 92 -14.00 5.04 37.09
C VAL A 92 -14.62 6.44 37.01
N ALA A 93 -14.83 7.04 38.18
CA ALA A 93 -15.19 8.45 38.26
C ALA A 93 -14.05 9.30 37.65
N PRO A 94 -14.37 10.41 36.96
CA PRO A 94 -13.36 11.30 36.42
C PRO A 94 -12.46 11.82 37.54
N LEU A 95 -11.18 12.02 37.24
CA LEU A 95 -10.15 12.53 38.17
C LEU A 95 -9.88 11.62 39.40
N SER A 96 -10.38 10.39 39.40
CA SER A 96 -10.07 9.39 40.44
C SER A 96 -8.59 8.99 40.46
N ASP A 97 -7.95 8.94 39.28
CA ASP A 97 -6.51 8.75 39.12
C ASP A 97 -5.95 9.67 38.03
N ILE A 98 -5.49 10.86 38.44
CA ILE A 98 -4.91 11.84 37.52
C ILE A 98 -3.60 11.36 36.91
N ASN A 99 -2.85 10.47 37.58
CA ASN A 99 -1.62 9.95 37.00
C ASN A 99 -1.94 9.05 35.81
N ALA A 100 -2.89 8.14 35.98
CA ALA A 100 -3.35 7.27 34.90
C ALA A 100 -4.00 8.07 33.75
N ALA A 101 -4.81 9.09 34.08
CA ALA A 101 -5.54 9.87 33.09
C ALA A 101 -4.68 10.91 32.35
N CYS A 102 -3.78 11.62 33.01
CA CYS A 102 -3.21 12.84 32.46
C CYS A 102 -1.68 12.81 32.31
N GLN A 103 -0.96 12.01 33.11
CA GLN A 103 0.50 12.08 33.19
C GLN A 103 1.21 11.75 31.87
N GLN A 104 0.59 10.93 31.00
CA GLN A 104 1.19 10.56 29.71
C GLN A 104 1.45 11.77 28.81
N CYS A 105 0.66 12.83 28.93
CA CYS A 105 0.79 14.06 28.13
C CYS A 105 1.19 15.28 28.98
N HIS A 106 0.85 15.27 30.26
CA HIS A 106 0.99 16.39 31.18
C HIS A 106 1.90 16.07 32.36
N VAL A 107 3.15 15.71 32.09
CA VAL A 107 4.12 15.33 33.14
C VAL A 107 4.48 16.53 34.04
N ALA A 108 4.61 17.72 33.46
CA ALA A 108 5.13 18.90 34.16
C ALA A 108 4.04 19.76 34.83
N ASP A 109 2.79 19.63 34.37
CA ASP A 109 1.67 20.49 34.77
C ASP A 109 0.40 19.70 35.15
N LEU A 110 0.60 18.43 35.54
CA LEU A 110 -0.45 17.48 35.90
C LEU A 110 -1.49 18.06 36.86
N ASP A 111 -1.05 18.44 38.07
CA ASP A 111 -1.93 18.91 39.13
C ASP A 111 -2.63 20.22 38.78
N ALA A 112 -1.90 21.13 38.12
CA ALA A 112 -2.42 22.42 37.70
C ALA A 112 -3.56 22.26 36.69
N ARG A 113 -3.44 21.31 35.76
CA ARG A 113 -4.49 21.01 34.78
C ARG A 113 -5.65 20.25 35.39
N ALA A 114 -5.38 19.23 36.19
CA ALA A 114 -6.40 18.47 36.88
C ALA A 114 -7.28 19.37 37.76
N LYS A 115 -6.69 20.37 38.41
CA LYS A 115 -7.42 21.33 39.25
C LYS A 115 -8.49 22.12 38.48
N ILE A 116 -8.24 22.50 37.23
CA ILE A 116 -9.24 23.22 36.42
C ILE A 116 -10.51 22.38 36.26
N TYR A 117 -10.36 21.07 36.00
CA TYR A 117 -11.49 20.16 35.88
C TYR A 117 -12.13 19.86 37.23
N ALA A 118 -11.33 19.71 38.28
CA ALA A 118 -11.83 19.48 39.63
C ALA A 118 -12.72 20.66 40.10
N ASP A 119 -12.26 21.89 39.87
CA ASP A 119 -13.00 23.12 40.18
C ASP A 119 -14.29 23.23 39.35
N ALA A 120 -14.25 22.87 38.06
CA ALA A 120 -15.42 22.87 37.18
C ALA A 120 -16.48 21.81 37.59
N LEU A 121 -16.03 20.65 38.05
CA LEU A 121 -16.89 19.54 38.50
C LEU A 121 -17.31 19.66 39.96
N GLY A 122 -16.68 20.55 40.75
CA GLY A 122 -16.91 20.67 42.18
C GLY A 122 -16.47 19.43 42.97
N VAL A 123 -15.43 18.73 42.52
CA VAL A 123 -14.89 17.50 43.14
C VAL A 123 -13.45 17.71 43.61
N GLU A 124 -13.00 16.88 44.55
CA GLU A 124 -11.57 16.85 44.92
C GLU A 124 -10.82 15.87 44.02
N ILE A 125 -9.58 16.20 43.67
CA ILE A 125 -8.73 15.27 42.91
C ILE A 125 -8.48 14.02 43.75
N GLY A 126 -8.67 12.84 43.16
CA GLY A 126 -8.56 11.57 43.88
C GLY A 126 -9.75 11.23 44.77
N SER A 127 -10.76 12.12 44.89
CA SER A 127 -12.06 11.72 45.45
C SER A 127 -12.79 10.90 44.39
N GLY A 128 -12.51 9.60 44.31
CA GLY A 128 -13.24 8.64 43.46
C GLY A 128 -14.70 8.45 43.86
N THR A 129 -15.34 9.44 44.48
CA THR A 129 -16.75 9.42 44.81
C THR A 129 -17.55 9.66 43.54
N ALA A 130 -18.11 8.57 43.00
CA ALA A 130 -19.20 8.62 42.05
C ALA A 130 -20.39 9.36 42.70
N ALA A 131 -20.48 10.67 42.50
CA ALA A 131 -21.79 11.30 42.52
C ALA A 131 -22.51 10.77 41.27
N PRO A 132 -23.67 10.10 41.40
CA PRO A 132 -24.51 9.87 40.24
C PRO A 132 -24.80 11.25 39.64
N ALA A 133 -24.67 11.40 38.33
CA ALA A 133 -25.33 12.49 37.64
C ALA A 133 -26.78 12.48 38.12
N ALA A 134 -27.17 13.50 38.87
CA ALA A 134 -28.56 13.74 39.18
C ALA A 134 -29.22 13.94 37.82
N GLY A 135 -29.93 12.91 37.36
CA GLY A 135 -30.87 13.04 36.26
C GLY A 135 -31.80 14.17 36.64
N GLY A 136 -31.63 15.31 35.97
CA GLY A 136 -32.50 16.46 36.08
C GLY A 136 -33.90 16.03 35.67
N SER A 137 -34.70 15.69 36.68
CA SER A 137 -36.12 15.46 36.54
C SER A 137 -36.81 16.81 36.40
N ASP A 138 -36.57 17.51 35.30
CA ASP A 138 -37.46 18.56 34.84
C ASP A 138 -38.48 17.94 33.88
N ALA A 139 -39.73 17.97 34.33
CA ALA A 139 -40.87 17.38 33.69
C ALA A 139 -41.06 17.92 32.26
N ALA A 140 -40.74 17.11 31.26
CA ALA A 140 -41.30 17.23 29.92
C ALA A 140 -42.58 16.39 29.83
N ALA A 141 -43.64 17.00 29.29
CA ALA A 141 -45.00 16.48 29.20
C ALA A 141 -45.11 15.12 28.48
N PRO A 142 -46.13 14.30 28.81
CA PRO A 142 -46.28 12.98 28.20
C PRO A 142 -46.79 13.11 26.77
N VAL A 143 -46.00 12.65 25.81
CA VAL A 143 -46.51 12.30 24.48
C VAL A 143 -46.46 10.78 24.33
N SER A 144 -47.60 10.25 23.89
CA SER A 144 -47.98 8.85 23.89
C SER A 144 -46.96 7.89 23.28
N ALA A 145 -46.80 6.76 23.96
CA ALA A 145 -46.17 5.57 23.43
C ALA A 145 -47.05 4.94 22.34
N GLU A 146 -46.57 4.98 21.09
CA GLU A 146 -46.96 4.03 20.06
C GLU A 146 -45.81 3.01 19.94
N SER A 147 -46.14 1.75 20.17
CA SER A 147 -45.19 0.63 20.15
C SER A 147 -44.62 0.40 18.75
N ALA A 148 -43.29 0.35 18.65
CA ALA A 148 -42.58 -0.19 17.49
C ALA A 148 -41.56 -1.24 17.97
N PRO A 149 -41.29 -2.30 17.19
CA PRO A 149 -40.67 -3.51 17.70
C PRO A 149 -39.21 -3.27 18.07
N VAL A 150 -38.78 -3.97 19.13
CA VAL A 150 -37.37 -4.17 19.50
C VAL A 150 -36.57 -4.66 18.30
N ALA A 151 -35.96 -3.72 17.57
CA ALA A 151 -34.86 -4.02 16.68
C ALA A 151 -33.63 -4.25 17.56
N SER A 152 -33.11 -5.46 17.51
CA SER A 152 -31.81 -5.87 18.03
C SER A 152 -30.80 -4.75 17.75
N SER A 153 -30.32 -4.08 18.80
CA SER A 153 -29.28 -3.07 18.68
C SER A 153 -27.95 -3.78 18.41
N THR A 154 -27.76 -4.20 17.15
CA THR A 154 -26.45 -4.60 16.67
C THR A 154 -25.63 -3.32 16.54
N CYS A 155 -24.83 -3.04 17.55
CA CYS A 155 -23.70 -2.13 17.51
C CYS A 155 -22.63 -2.68 16.54
N ASN A 156 -22.94 -2.71 15.25
CA ASN A 156 -22.01 -3.01 14.17
C ASN A 156 -22.09 -1.80 13.24
N GLU A 157 -21.03 -1.05 13.02
CA GLU A 157 -19.77 -1.51 12.44
C GLU A 157 -18.65 -0.54 12.83
N ILE A 158 -17.75 -0.95 13.72
CA ILE A 158 -16.38 -0.42 13.66
C ILE A 158 -15.87 -0.94 12.33
N VAL A 159 -15.54 -0.04 11.40
CA VAL A 159 -14.94 -0.38 10.11
C VAL A 159 -13.62 -1.10 10.42
N VAL A 160 -13.65 -2.44 10.39
CA VAL A 160 -12.50 -3.29 10.72
C VAL A 160 -11.40 -3.18 9.64
N ASP A 161 -11.75 -2.62 8.48
CA ASP A 161 -10.87 -2.42 7.32
C ASP A 161 -10.61 -0.93 7.00
N ASP A 162 -10.60 -0.04 8.00
CA ASP A 162 -10.04 1.30 7.79
C ASP A 162 -8.51 1.22 7.97
N PRO A 163 -7.71 1.50 6.92
CA PRO A 163 -6.25 1.48 7.00
C PRO A 163 -5.67 2.48 8.02
N ASN A 164 -6.50 3.35 8.60
CA ASN A 164 -6.15 4.30 9.66
C ASN A 164 -6.60 3.87 11.07
N THR A 165 -7.26 2.72 11.23
CA THR A 165 -7.71 2.23 12.55
C THR A 165 -6.67 1.30 13.16
N ILE A 166 -6.19 1.65 14.36
CA ILE A 166 -5.23 0.82 15.11
C ILE A 166 -5.98 -0.34 15.76
N ASN A 167 -5.77 -1.55 15.25
CA ASN A 167 -6.25 -2.78 15.87
C ASN A 167 -5.35 -3.13 17.07
N TYR A 168 -5.74 -2.67 18.26
CA TYR A 168 -4.97 -2.90 19.50
C TYR A 168 -4.81 -4.39 19.85
N ALA A 169 -5.77 -5.25 19.48
CA ALA A 169 -5.65 -6.69 19.68
C ALA A 169 -4.52 -7.29 18.81
N GLN A 170 -4.44 -6.86 17.55
CA GLN A 170 -3.37 -7.24 16.63
C GLN A 170 -2.01 -6.69 17.10
N SER A 171 -1.96 -5.44 17.58
CA SER A 171 -0.73 -4.85 18.14
C SER A 171 -0.23 -5.59 19.38
N TYR A 172 -1.15 -6.02 20.27
CA TYR A 172 -0.82 -6.87 21.41
C TYR A 172 -0.32 -8.26 20.98
N ASP A 173 -0.98 -8.88 20.00
CA ASP A 173 -0.56 -10.16 19.42
C ASP A 173 0.86 -10.07 18.82
N GLU A 174 1.20 -8.96 18.16
CA GLU A 174 2.52 -8.72 17.55
C GLU A 174 3.62 -8.41 18.57
N ILE A 175 3.35 -7.53 19.54
CA ILE A 175 4.34 -7.01 20.49
C ILE A 175 4.56 -7.96 21.67
N VAL A 176 3.47 -8.50 22.22
CA VAL A 176 3.51 -9.29 23.47
C VAL A 176 3.55 -10.78 23.17
N LEU A 177 2.80 -11.24 22.17
CA LEU A 177 2.71 -12.67 21.81
C LEU A 177 3.61 -13.06 20.64
N GLY A 178 4.27 -12.09 19.98
CA GLY A 178 5.18 -12.33 18.86
C GLY A 178 4.51 -12.88 17.59
N LYS A 179 3.17 -12.85 17.51
CA LYS A 179 2.39 -13.32 16.37
C LYS A 179 2.39 -12.24 15.30
N LYS A 180 3.22 -12.41 14.27
CA LYS A 180 3.20 -11.53 13.10
C LYS A 180 2.01 -11.89 12.21
N PRO A 181 1.08 -10.96 11.92
CA PRO A 181 0.00 -11.22 10.99
C PRO A 181 0.58 -11.33 9.59
N THR A 182 0.25 -12.44 8.93
CA THR A 182 0.62 -12.64 7.53
C THR A 182 -0.24 -11.69 6.69
N ASN A 183 0.36 -10.60 6.21
CA ASN A 183 -0.32 -9.70 5.27
C ASN A 183 -0.51 -10.45 3.95
N TRP A 184 -1.70 -11.01 3.76
CA TRP A 184 -2.06 -11.80 2.58
C TRP A 184 -1.95 -10.97 1.28
N GLY A 185 -2.17 -9.66 1.34
CA GLY A 185 -1.94 -8.74 0.22
C GLY A 185 -0.49 -8.72 -0.23
N ASN A 186 0.46 -8.59 0.70
CA ASN A 186 1.89 -8.68 0.40
C ASN A 186 2.30 -10.07 -0.09
N MET A 187 1.69 -11.14 0.43
CA MET A 187 1.93 -12.50 -0.06
C MET A 187 1.45 -12.70 -1.51
N ILE A 188 0.26 -12.16 -1.84
CA ILE A 188 -0.28 -12.19 -3.20
C ILE A 188 0.63 -11.36 -4.13
N LEU A 189 1.04 -10.16 -3.71
CA LEU A 189 1.92 -9.29 -4.48
C LEU A 189 3.27 -9.97 -4.75
N MET A 190 3.88 -10.59 -3.74
CA MET A 190 5.11 -11.39 -3.90
C MET A 190 4.89 -12.56 -4.86
N GLY A 191 3.74 -13.23 -4.79
CA GLY A 191 3.34 -14.27 -5.74
C GLY A 191 3.29 -13.74 -7.18
N MET A 192 2.65 -12.58 -7.40
CA MET A 192 2.57 -11.95 -8.72
C MET A 192 3.93 -11.51 -9.26
N ILE A 193 4.79 -10.92 -8.41
CA ILE A 193 6.16 -10.55 -8.78
C ILE A 193 6.96 -11.81 -9.17
N GLY A 194 6.86 -12.89 -8.39
CA GLY A 194 7.49 -14.16 -8.70
C GLY A 194 7.02 -14.72 -10.05
N LEU A 195 5.72 -14.67 -10.32
CA LEU A 195 5.12 -15.10 -11.59
C LEU A 195 5.59 -14.24 -12.78
N LEU A 196 5.76 -12.94 -12.57
CA LEU A 196 6.24 -12.01 -13.60
C LEU A 196 7.73 -12.24 -13.90
N VAL A 197 8.55 -12.50 -12.88
CA VAL A 197 9.98 -12.82 -13.05
C VAL A 197 10.16 -14.19 -13.70
N VAL A 198 9.44 -15.22 -13.25
CA VAL A 198 9.53 -16.58 -13.82
C VAL A 198 8.92 -16.63 -15.22
N GLY A 199 7.73 -16.05 -15.39
CA GLY A 199 7.02 -16.01 -16.67
C GLY A 199 7.72 -15.11 -17.70
N GLY A 200 8.04 -13.87 -17.32
CA GLY A 200 8.75 -12.92 -18.17
C GLY A 200 10.19 -13.33 -18.45
N GLY A 201 10.95 -13.70 -17.42
CA GLY A 201 12.32 -14.19 -17.57
C GLY A 201 12.39 -15.51 -18.35
N GLY A 202 11.49 -16.45 -18.06
CA GLY A 202 11.39 -17.72 -18.79
C GLY A 202 11.01 -17.53 -20.26
N PHE A 203 10.08 -16.61 -20.55
CA PHE A 203 9.69 -16.28 -21.92
C PHE A 203 10.85 -15.64 -22.71
N VAL A 204 11.61 -14.72 -22.10
CA VAL A 204 12.78 -14.12 -22.75
C VAL A 204 13.87 -15.17 -23.01
N VAL A 205 14.21 -16.01 -22.03
CA VAL A 205 15.25 -17.05 -22.18
C VAL A 205 14.86 -18.10 -23.22
N THR A 206 13.60 -18.55 -23.23
CA THR A 206 13.12 -19.53 -24.22
C THR A 206 13.09 -18.92 -25.62
N ARG A 207 12.65 -17.66 -25.76
CA ARG A 207 12.64 -16.96 -27.05
C ARG A 207 14.05 -16.65 -27.56
N GLU A 208 14.98 -16.25 -26.69
CA GLU A 208 16.37 -16.00 -27.06
C GLU A 208 17.13 -17.30 -27.38
N LYS A 209 16.80 -18.44 -26.75
CA LYS A 209 17.35 -19.75 -27.12
C LYS A 209 16.74 -20.33 -28.40
N LEU A 210 15.47 -20.05 -28.70
CA LEU A 210 14.79 -20.51 -29.92
C LEU A 210 15.21 -19.72 -31.16
N VAL A 211 15.69 -18.49 -31.01
CA VAL A 211 16.33 -17.71 -32.09
C VAL A 211 17.85 -17.82 -31.97
N ASN A 212 18.36 -19.05 -31.82
CA ASN A 212 19.72 -19.33 -32.22
C ASN A 212 19.74 -19.31 -33.75
N VAL A 213 19.89 -18.12 -34.34
CA VAL A 213 20.30 -18.00 -35.75
C VAL A 213 21.72 -18.54 -35.78
N LYS A 214 21.83 -19.86 -35.83
CA LYS A 214 22.97 -20.51 -36.45
C LYS A 214 22.96 -19.97 -37.87
N PHE A 215 23.84 -19.01 -38.14
CA PHE A 215 24.38 -18.87 -39.48
C PHE A 215 24.96 -20.26 -39.76
N GLY A 216 24.17 -21.10 -40.43
CA GLY A 216 24.63 -22.40 -40.87
C GLY A 216 25.95 -22.16 -41.58
N ASP A 217 26.95 -22.97 -41.25
CA ASP A 217 28.29 -22.92 -41.83
C ASP A 217 28.17 -22.51 -43.28
N THR A 218 28.77 -21.37 -43.63
CA THR A 218 28.83 -20.89 -45.00
C THR A 218 29.36 -22.04 -45.83
N ARG A 219 28.47 -22.69 -46.59
CA ARG A 219 28.83 -23.80 -47.46
C ARG A 219 29.90 -23.25 -48.38
N LYS A 220 31.11 -23.81 -48.32
CA LYS A 220 32.16 -23.44 -49.27
C LYS A 220 31.58 -23.70 -50.65
N VAL A 221 31.55 -22.65 -51.45
CA VAL A 221 31.08 -22.72 -52.82
C VAL A 221 32.09 -23.58 -53.58
N GLU A 222 31.65 -24.72 -54.11
CA GLU A 222 32.52 -25.74 -54.70
C GLU A 222 32.91 -25.43 -56.16
N ASP A 223 32.33 -24.37 -56.75
CA ASP A 223 32.62 -23.94 -58.11
C ASP A 223 33.57 -22.74 -58.14
N GLU A 224 34.47 -22.72 -59.12
CA GLU A 224 35.48 -21.69 -59.34
C GLU A 224 34.82 -20.43 -59.91
N TYR A 225 34.29 -19.59 -59.02
CA TYR A 225 33.73 -18.29 -59.39
C TYR A 225 34.86 -17.27 -59.66
N PRO A 226 34.66 -16.32 -60.60
CA PRO A 226 35.61 -15.22 -60.81
C PRO A 226 35.91 -14.49 -59.50
N ALA A 227 37.15 -14.05 -59.30
CA ALA A 227 37.62 -13.44 -58.06
C ALA A 227 36.71 -12.29 -57.58
N ASP A 228 36.22 -11.48 -58.51
CA ASP A 228 35.33 -10.34 -58.24
C ASP A 228 33.99 -10.77 -57.60
N VAL A 229 33.46 -11.93 -57.98
CA VAL A 229 32.22 -12.49 -57.40
C VAL A 229 32.47 -12.94 -55.97
N VAL A 230 33.62 -13.56 -55.71
CA VAL A 230 34.01 -14.04 -54.38
C VAL A 230 34.24 -12.86 -53.43
N GLU A 231 34.83 -11.76 -53.90
CA GLU A 231 35.02 -10.54 -53.12
C GLU A 231 33.71 -9.82 -52.77
N MET A 232 32.66 -9.99 -53.58
CA MET A 232 31.34 -9.44 -53.29
C MET A 232 30.55 -10.23 -52.24
N LEU A 233 30.84 -11.52 -52.05
CA LEU A 233 30.09 -12.40 -51.14
C LEU A 233 30.03 -11.87 -49.69
N PRO A 234 31.13 -11.43 -49.06
CA PRO A 234 31.08 -10.86 -47.71
C PRO A 234 30.22 -9.59 -47.62
N ARG A 235 30.19 -8.78 -48.68
CA ARG A 235 29.39 -7.55 -48.73
C ARG A 235 27.89 -7.85 -48.83
N ILE A 236 27.52 -8.86 -49.63
CA ILE A 236 26.15 -9.34 -49.74
C ILE A 236 25.70 -10.01 -48.42
N ALA A 237 26.59 -10.79 -47.80
CA ALA A 237 26.33 -11.40 -46.50
C ALA A 237 26.12 -10.35 -45.38
N GLY A 238 26.83 -9.21 -45.45
CA GLY A 238 26.68 -8.08 -44.52
C GLY A 238 25.37 -7.29 -44.61
N LEU A 239 24.55 -7.50 -45.65
CA LEU A 239 23.27 -6.81 -45.81
C LEU A 239 22.25 -7.20 -44.72
N LYS A 240 21.33 -6.29 -44.38
CA LYS A 240 20.21 -6.58 -43.48
C LYS A 240 19.35 -7.73 -44.02
N ALA A 241 18.76 -8.54 -43.15
CA ALA A 241 18.00 -9.73 -43.56
C ALA A 241 16.88 -9.45 -44.59
N GLY A 242 16.16 -8.32 -44.43
CA GLY A 242 15.15 -7.88 -45.40
C GLY A 242 15.74 -7.52 -46.77
N ALA A 243 16.91 -6.88 -46.81
CA ALA A 243 17.59 -6.52 -48.05
C ALA A 243 18.10 -7.75 -48.81
N ARG A 244 18.61 -8.78 -48.10
CA ARG A 244 18.98 -10.06 -48.73
C ARG A 244 17.78 -10.77 -49.35
N LYS A 245 16.62 -10.73 -48.68
CA LYS A 245 15.37 -11.31 -49.19
C LYS A 245 14.87 -10.57 -50.44
N SER A 246 14.94 -9.24 -50.42
CA SER A 246 14.59 -8.42 -51.60
C SER A 246 15.53 -8.67 -52.77
N LEU A 247 16.85 -8.73 -52.53
CA LEU A 247 17.85 -9.02 -53.57
C LEU A 247 17.62 -10.41 -54.19
N LYS A 248 17.39 -11.43 -53.36
CA LYS A 248 17.05 -12.78 -53.83
C LYS A 248 15.79 -12.77 -54.71
N ASN A 249 14.72 -12.12 -54.26
CA ASN A 249 13.47 -12.02 -55.03
C ASN A 249 13.63 -11.26 -56.36
N VAL A 250 14.55 -10.30 -56.44
CA VAL A 250 14.85 -9.57 -57.67
C VAL A 250 15.59 -10.47 -58.66
N LEU A 251 16.59 -11.23 -58.18
CA LEU A 251 17.38 -12.15 -58.99
C LEU A 251 16.57 -13.37 -59.48
N GLU A 252 15.59 -13.84 -58.69
CA GLU A 252 14.75 -14.99 -59.04
C GLU A 252 13.54 -14.66 -59.94
N ASN A 253 13.24 -13.39 -60.17
CA ASN A 253 12.06 -12.97 -60.94
C ASN A 253 12.47 -12.39 -62.31
N LYS A 254 11.57 -12.43 -63.31
CA LYS A 254 11.70 -11.80 -64.65
C LYS A 254 11.87 -10.26 -64.62
N LYS A 255 12.07 -9.67 -63.44
CA LYS A 255 12.41 -8.26 -63.25
C LYS A 255 13.93 -8.04 -63.09
N ALA A 256 14.72 -9.12 -63.02
CA ALA A 256 16.18 -9.06 -63.03
C ALA A 256 16.70 -8.26 -64.23
N ASP A 257 16.12 -8.47 -65.42
CA ASP A 257 16.51 -7.79 -66.66
C ASP A 257 16.45 -6.26 -66.53
N LYS A 258 15.40 -5.72 -65.91
CA LYS A 258 15.28 -4.26 -65.68
C LYS A 258 16.32 -3.71 -64.71
N VAL A 259 16.75 -4.52 -63.75
CA VAL A 259 17.78 -4.12 -62.79
C VAL A 259 19.15 -4.21 -63.44
N LEU A 260 19.39 -5.21 -64.29
CA LEU A 260 20.60 -5.31 -65.10
C LEU A 260 20.71 -4.13 -66.08
N ASP A 261 19.62 -3.76 -66.77
CA ASP A 261 19.60 -2.59 -67.67
C ASP A 261 19.98 -1.28 -66.93
N LEU A 262 19.51 -1.12 -65.69
CA LEU A 262 19.86 0.03 -64.85
C LEU A 262 21.31 -0.02 -64.38
N MET A 263 21.85 -1.20 -64.10
CA MET A 263 23.25 -1.37 -63.73
C MET A 263 24.16 -1.08 -64.93
N ASP A 264 23.81 -1.54 -66.12
CA ASP A 264 24.54 -1.25 -67.35
C ASP A 264 24.59 0.26 -67.65
N ALA A 265 23.51 0.98 -67.37
CA ALA A 265 23.47 2.43 -67.50
C ALA A 265 24.40 3.15 -66.52
N VAL A 266 24.61 2.60 -65.33
CA VAL A 266 25.56 3.14 -64.34
C VAL A 266 26.99 2.80 -64.72
N VAL A 267 27.26 1.55 -65.11
CA VAL A 267 28.60 1.10 -65.54
C VAL A 267 29.09 1.89 -66.75
N LYS A 268 28.25 2.09 -67.77
CA LYS A 268 28.59 2.91 -68.95
C LYS A 268 28.91 4.36 -68.61
N LYS A 269 28.33 4.90 -67.53
CA LYS A 269 28.57 6.27 -67.09
C LYS A 269 29.87 6.42 -66.31
N ASP A 270 30.37 5.34 -65.71
CA ASP A 270 31.64 5.31 -65.00
C ASP A 270 32.84 5.04 -65.94
N GLU A 271 32.58 4.62 -67.19
CA GLU A 271 33.57 4.37 -68.25
C GLU A 271 33.78 5.55 -69.24
N GLU A 272 32.97 6.62 -69.15
CA GLU A 272 33.15 7.90 -69.87
C GLU A 272 33.93 8.93 -69.04
#